data_AF-A0A9P5H9H1-F1
#
_entry.id   AF-A0A9P5H9H1-F1
#
_cell.length_a   1.000
_cell.length_b   1.000
_cell.length_c   1.000
_cell.angle_alpha   90.00
_cell.angle_beta   90.00
_cell.angle_gamma   90.00
#
_symmetry.space_group_name_H-M   'P 1'
#
loop_
_entity.id
_entity.type
_entity.pdbx_description
1 polymer ?
#
loop_
_entity_poly.entity_id
_entity_poly.type
_entity_poly.pdbx_seq_one_letter_code
_entity_poly.pdbx_strand_id
1 'polypeptide(L)'
;MPSQHPRKRIIVAITGATGAEIGIVLLKTLRKLNVETHLIISKWAAETIKYETDYTPTAVKALADFSYNSHDLAAPISSGSYKVDGMIVVPCSVKTLAAINAGICDELVTRAADAT
;
A
#
# COMPACT_ATOMS: atom_id res chain seq x y z
N MET A 1 -25.60 -6.03 20.84
CA MET A 1 -25.40 -6.42 19.42
C MET A 1 -24.07 -5.84 19.00
N PRO A 2 -23.07 -6.62 18.55
CA PRO A 2 -21.82 -6.02 18.06
C PRO A 2 -22.17 -5.14 16.86
N SER A 3 -21.80 -3.87 16.94
CA SER A 3 -22.11 -2.88 15.91
C SER A 3 -21.45 -3.30 14.60
N GLN A 4 -22.26 -3.57 13.58
CA GLN A 4 -21.79 -3.96 12.24
C GLN A 4 -21.26 -2.73 11.48
N HIS A 5 -20.20 -2.11 11.99
CA HIS A 5 -19.47 -1.13 11.20
C HIS A 5 -18.71 -1.89 10.11
N PRO A 6 -18.87 -1.53 8.82
CA PRO A 6 -18.07 -2.11 7.76
C PRO A 6 -16.58 -1.95 8.09
N ARG A 7 -15.78 -2.97 7.79
CA ARG A 7 -14.32 -2.90 8.00
C ARG A 7 -13.79 -1.69 7.23
N LYS A 8 -13.00 -0.84 7.90
CA LYS A 8 -12.31 0.24 7.22
C LYS A 8 -11.41 -0.34 6.14
N ARG A 9 -11.32 0.33 4.99
CA ARG A 9 -10.46 -0.04 3.86
C ARG A 9 -9.32 0.96 3.74
N ILE A 10 -8.09 0.47 3.88
CA ILE A 10 -6.90 1.30 3.79
C ILE A 10 -5.98 0.77 2.70
N ILE A 11 -5.54 1.65 1.81
CA ILE A 11 -4.48 1.37 0.86
C ILE A 11 -3.15 1.52 1.58
N VAL A 12 -2.27 0.52 1.47
CA VAL A 12 -0.91 0.58 2.01
C VAL A 12 0.05 0.44 0.83
N ALA A 13 0.83 1.47 0.56
CA ALA A 13 1.87 1.44 -0.47
C ALA A 13 3.25 1.42 0.19
N ILE A 14 4.03 0.38 -0.08
CA ILE A 14 5.43 0.29 0.32
C ILE A 14 6.28 0.66 -0.89
N THR A 15 7.12 1.70 -0.75
CA THR A 15 7.97 2.20 -1.84
C THR A 15 9.46 2.01 -1.54
N GLY A 16 10.32 2.25 -2.52
CA GLY A 16 11.77 2.02 -2.44
C GLY A 16 12.49 3.11 -1.63
N ALA A 17 12.14 3.25 -0.37
CA ALA A 17 12.85 4.04 0.63
C ALA A 17 13.26 3.13 1.78
N THR A 18 14.22 3.57 2.59
CA THR A 18 14.68 2.80 3.75
C THR A 18 13.58 2.69 4.81
N GLY A 19 13.63 1.62 5.60
CA GLY A 19 12.66 1.35 6.67
C GLY A 19 11.48 0.51 6.21
N ALA A 20 11.71 -0.49 5.34
CA ALA A 20 10.66 -1.40 4.87
C ALA A 20 9.93 -2.12 6.03
N GLU A 21 10.63 -2.36 7.14
CA GLU A 21 10.06 -2.95 8.36
C GLU A 21 8.86 -2.16 8.92
N ILE A 22 8.86 -0.83 8.80
CA ILE A 22 7.78 0.03 9.28
C ILE A 22 6.47 -0.32 8.55
N GLY A 23 6.54 -0.50 7.22
CA GLY A 23 5.38 -0.91 6.42
C GLY A 23 4.87 -2.31 6.79
N ILE A 24 5.77 -3.24 7.11
CA ILE A 24 5.43 -4.60 7.54
C ILE A 24 4.73 -4.57 8.91
N VAL A 25 5.26 -3.80 9.87
CA VAL A 25 4.65 -3.63 11.19
C VAL A 25 3.29 -2.95 11.10
N LEU A 26 3.14 -1.96 10.21
CA LEU A 26 1.85 -1.33 9.94
C LEU A 26 0.84 -2.36 9.43
N LEU A 27 1.17 -3.18 8.43
CA LEU A 27 0.27 -4.21 7.90
C LEU A 27 -0.19 -5.19 9.00
N LYS A 28 0.74 -5.66 9.84
CA LYS A 28 0.40 -6.54 10.97
C LYS A 28 -0.53 -5.85 11.96
N THR A 29 -0.33 -4.56 12.21
CA THR A 29 -1.14 -3.79 13.14
C THR A 29 -2.54 -3.55 12.58
N LEU A 30 -2.67 -3.16 11.31
CA LEU A 30 -3.95 -2.98 10.63
C LEU A 30 -4.76 -4.28 10.61
N ARG A 31 -4.11 -5.42 10.37
CA ARG A 31 -4.75 -6.74 10.47
C ARG A 31 -5.31 -7.01 11.87
N LYS A 32 -4.55 -6.71 12.94
CA LYS A 32 -5.03 -6.85 14.34
C LYS A 32 -6.22 -5.94 14.65
N LEU A 33 -6.29 -4.78 13.99
CA LEU A 33 -7.39 -3.82 14.13
C LEU A 33 -8.59 -4.14 13.22
N ASN A 34 -8.58 -5.30 12.53
CA ASN A 34 -9.65 -5.72 11.61
C ASN A 34 -9.91 -4.71 10.48
N VAL A 35 -8.85 -4.07 9.97
CA VAL A 35 -8.88 -3.17 8.80
C VAL A 35 -8.60 -4.00 7.55
N GLU A 36 -9.40 -3.81 6.51
CA GLU A 36 -9.20 -4.40 5.19
C GLU A 36 -8.08 -3.63 4.46
N THR A 37 -7.05 -4.35 4.05
CA THR A 37 -5.81 -3.74 3.53
C THR A 37 -5.61 -4.05 2.05
N HIS A 38 -5.36 -2.99 1.28
CA HIS A 38 -5.05 -3.05 -0.15
C HIS A 38 -3.58 -2.67 -0.35
N LEU A 39 -2.72 -3.68 -0.53
CA LEU A 39 -1.28 -3.50 -0.58
C LEU A 39 -0.75 -3.29 -2.00
N ILE A 40 0.13 -2.31 -2.14
CA ILE A 40 0.99 -2.13 -3.32
C ILE A 40 2.44 -2.17 -2.85
N ILE A 41 3.29 -2.95 -3.53
CA ILE A 41 4.74 -2.96 -3.31
C ILE A 41 5.38 -2.50 -4.61
N SER A 42 6.12 -1.39 -4.59
CA SER A 42 6.86 -0.94 -5.77
C SER A 42 8.03 -1.89 -6.09
N LYS A 43 8.54 -1.85 -7.33
CA LYS A 43 9.68 -2.68 -7.74
C LYS A 43 10.87 -2.55 -6.77
N TRP A 44 11.23 -1.32 -6.42
CA TRP A 44 12.35 -1.06 -5.52
C TRP A 44 12.05 -1.44 -4.07
N ALA A 45 10.80 -1.29 -3.62
CA ALA A 45 10.39 -1.75 -2.29
C ALA A 45 10.57 -3.26 -2.12
N ALA A 46 10.29 -4.05 -3.16
CA ALA A 46 10.47 -5.49 -3.13
C ALA A 46 11.94 -5.88 -2.91
N GLU A 47 12.89 -5.09 -3.43
CA GLU A 47 14.32 -5.29 -3.16
C GLU A 47 14.70 -4.80 -1.77
N THR A 48 14.24 -3.61 -1.35
CA THR A 48 14.50 -3.09 0.00
C THR A 48 14.03 -4.04 1.10
N ILE A 49 12.86 -4.67 0.94
CA ILE A 49 12.35 -5.68 1.87
C ILE A 49 13.36 -6.82 2.06
N LYS A 50 13.96 -7.31 0.97
CA LYS A 50 14.96 -8.40 1.03
C LYS A 50 16.29 -7.94 1.64
N TYR A 51 16.66 -6.68 1.46
CA TYR A 51 17.91 -6.13 1.96
C TYR A 51 17.85 -5.77 3.44
N GLU A 52 16.72 -5.25 3.91
CA GLU A 52 16.59 -4.69 5.26
C GLU A 52 15.93 -5.64 6.25
N THR A 53 15.26 -6.69 5.78
CA THR A 53 14.43 -7.55 6.63
C THR A 53 14.55 -9.02 6.27
N ASP A 54 14.18 -9.90 7.20
CA ASP A 54 14.09 -11.35 6.96
C ASP A 54 12.84 -11.76 6.15
N TYR A 55 12.02 -10.81 5.72
CA TYR A 55 10.79 -11.10 4.97
C TYR A 55 11.06 -11.23 3.47
N THR A 56 10.28 -12.09 2.81
CA THR A 56 10.17 -12.09 1.35
C THR A 56 9.02 -11.17 0.93
N PRO A 57 9.06 -10.56 -0.27
CA PRO A 57 7.93 -9.79 -0.78
C PRO A 57 6.62 -10.60 -0.81
N THR A 58 6.69 -11.91 -1.06
CA THR A 58 5.54 -12.82 -1.01
C THR A 58 4.98 -12.96 0.40
N ALA A 59 5.84 -13.09 1.42
CA ALA A 59 5.41 -13.13 2.82
C ALA A 59 4.73 -11.81 3.24
N VAL A 60 5.26 -10.67 2.79
CA VAL A 60 4.63 -9.36 3.05
C VAL A 60 3.26 -9.25 2.37
N LYS A 61 3.12 -9.73 1.12
CA LYS A 61 1.83 -9.77 0.43
C LYS A 61 0.78 -10.59 1.17
N ALA A 62 1.18 -11.71 1.77
CA ALA A 62 0.29 -12.55 2.59
C ALA A 62 -0.17 -11.88 3.91
N LEU A 63 0.40 -10.73 4.28
CA LEU A 63 -0.05 -9.93 5.44
C LEU A 63 -1.22 -8.99 5.11
N ALA A 64 -1.50 -8.75 3.83
CA ALA A 64 -2.63 -7.93 3.38
C ALA A 64 -3.85 -8.79 3.00
N ASP A 65 -5.03 -8.18 2.90
CA ASP A 65 -6.24 -8.83 2.35
C ASP A 65 -6.16 -8.90 0.82
N PHE A 66 -5.68 -7.83 0.18
CA PHE A 66 -5.45 -7.73 -1.25
C PHE A 66 -4.04 -7.23 -1.56
N SER A 67 -3.43 -7.71 -2.63
CA SER A 67 -2.16 -7.20 -3.13
C SER A 67 -2.19 -6.99 -4.63
N TYR A 68 -1.70 -5.86 -5.11
CA TYR A 68 -1.73 -5.49 -6.52
C TYR A 68 -0.31 -5.34 -7.08
N ASN A 69 -0.18 -5.53 -8.39
CA ASN A 69 1.04 -5.17 -9.09
C ASN A 69 1.14 -3.64 -9.18
N SER A 70 2.33 -3.06 -9.00
CA SER A 70 2.53 -1.61 -9.06
C SER A 70 2.20 -0.99 -10.43
N HIS A 71 2.09 -1.79 -11.49
CA HIS A 71 1.70 -1.33 -12.84
C HIS A 71 0.26 -1.71 -13.23
N ASP A 72 -0.49 -2.34 -12.32
CA ASP A 72 -1.88 -2.73 -12.60
C ASP A 72 -2.83 -1.54 -12.41
N LEU A 73 -2.87 -0.66 -13.42
CA LEU A 73 -3.77 0.49 -13.42
C LEU A 73 -5.25 0.10 -13.56
N ALA A 74 -5.57 -1.17 -13.84
CA ALA A 74 -6.93 -1.69 -13.86
C ALA A 74 -7.42 -2.16 -12.48
N ALA A 75 -6.54 -2.13 -11.46
CA ALA A 75 -6.92 -2.49 -10.09
C ALA A 75 -8.05 -1.57 -9.57
N PRO A 76 -9.00 -2.07 -8.76
CA PRO A 76 -10.12 -1.27 -8.26
C PRO A 76 -9.70 0.03 -7.56
N ILE A 77 -8.56 -0.02 -6.84
CA ILE A 77 -8.00 1.11 -6.10
C ILE A 77 -7.46 2.25 -6.98
N SER A 78 -7.43 2.11 -8.30
CA SER A 78 -7.09 3.19 -9.24
C SER A 78 -8.29 4.12 -9.57
N SER A 79 -9.49 3.75 -9.11
CA SER A 79 -10.75 4.43 -9.40
C SER A 79 -11.30 5.14 -8.16
N GLY A 80 -11.57 6.44 -8.24
CA GLY A 80 -12.18 7.20 -7.13
C GLY A 80 -13.63 6.80 -6.80
N SER A 81 -14.25 5.97 -7.65
CA SER A 81 -15.55 5.35 -7.33
C SER A 81 -15.42 4.18 -6.34
N TYR A 82 -14.22 3.58 -6.24
CA TYR A 82 -13.93 2.53 -5.29
C TYR A 82 -13.67 3.14 -3.91
N LYS A 83 -14.65 3.00 -3.00
CA LYS A 83 -14.59 3.64 -1.68
C LYS A 83 -13.53 3.01 -0.79
N VAL A 84 -12.52 3.81 -0.47
CA VAL A 84 -11.49 3.56 0.55
C VAL A 84 -11.56 4.67 1.61
N ASP A 85 -11.16 4.36 2.84
CA ASP A 85 -11.15 5.31 3.96
C ASP A 85 -9.85 6.12 4.02
N GLY A 86 -8.84 5.74 3.23
CA GLY A 86 -7.59 6.46 3.12
C GLY A 86 -6.45 5.62 2.55
N MET A 87 -5.32 6.28 2.34
CA MET A 87 -4.10 5.69 1.82
C MET A 87 -2.91 6.08 2.69
N ILE A 88 -2.01 5.13 2.93
CA ILE A 88 -0.75 5.31 3.64
C ILE A 88 0.39 4.86 2.74
N VAL A 89 1.35 5.74 2.48
CA VAL A 89 2.59 5.39 1.78
C VAL A 89 3.72 5.29 2.80
N VAL A 90 4.22 4.08 3.06
CA VAL A 90 5.26 3.86 4.08
C VAL A 90 6.16 2.65 3.79
N PRO A 91 7.48 2.83 3.74
CA PRO A 91 8.16 4.12 3.63
C PRO A 91 7.85 4.78 2.27
N CYS A 92 7.95 6.11 2.21
CA CYS A 92 7.69 6.91 1.00
C CYS A 92 9.00 7.43 0.41
N SER A 93 9.33 7.00 -0.80
CA SER A 93 10.47 7.49 -1.56
C SER A 93 10.21 8.92 -2.04
N VAL A 94 11.30 9.69 -2.19
CA VAL A 94 11.22 11.06 -2.73
C VAL A 94 10.65 11.05 -4.16
N LYS A 95 10.97 10.03 -4.98
CA LYS A 95 10.37 9.86 -6.33
C LYS A 95 8.85 9.77 -6.23
N THR A 96 8.32 8.90 -5.36
CA THR A 96 6.88 8.72 -5.20
C THR A 96 6.22 10.00 -4.68
N LEU A 97 6.81 10.64 -3.67
CA LEU A 97 6.27 11.90 -3.12
C LEU A 97 6.22 13.00 -4.19
N ALA A 98 7.30 13.18 -4.95
CA ALA A 98 7.36 14.16 -6.02
C ALA A 98 6.36 13.87 -7.14
N ALA A 99 6.19 12.60 -7.52
CA ALA A 99 5.23 12.18 -8.54
C ALA A 99 3.78 12.43 -8.10
N ILE A 100 3.44 12.14 -6.83
CA ILE A 100 2.13 12.47 -6.25
C ILE A 100 1.91 13.99 -6.28
N ASN A 101 2.87 14.77 -5.79
CA ASN A 101 2.77 16.23 -5.77
C ASN A 101 2.61 16.83 -7.17
N ALA A 102 3.27 16.24 -8.17
CA ALA A 102 3.19 16.68 -9.56
C ALA A 102 1.97 16.12 -10.33
N GLY A 103 1.14 15.27 -9.72
CA GLY A 103 -0.01 14.63 -10.37
C GLY A 103 0.36 13.60 -11.44
N ILE A 104 1.56 13.02 -11.37
CA ILE A 104 2.04 12.02 -12.34
C ILE A 104 1.47 10.65 -11.95
N CYS A 105 0.49 10.18 -12.72
CA CYS A 105 -0.28 8.95 -12.44
C CYS A 105 0.13 7.74 -13.32
N ASP A 106 1.43 7.49 -13.47
CA ASP A 106 2.00 6.44 -14.32
C ASP A 106 2.10 5.05 -13.65
N GLU A 107 2.14 5.01 -12.31
CA GLU A 107 2.14 3.79 -11.51
C GLU A 107 0.89 3.71 -10.62
N LEU A 108 0.50 2.50 -10.20
CA LEU A 108 -0.69 2.30 -9.37
C LEU A 108 -0.62 3.05 -8.05
N VAL A 109 0.57 3.22 -7.46
CA VAL A 109 0.75 3.98 -6.21
C VAL A 109 0.34 5.44 -6.40
N THR A 110 0.83 6.08 -7.47
CA THR A 110 0.56 7.50 -7.71
C THR A 110 -0.87 7.70 -8.20
N ARG A 111 -1.39 6.76 -9.01
CA ARG A 111 -2.78 6.78 -9.46
C ARG A 111 -3.78 6.57 -8.32
N ALA A 112 -3.50 5.66 -7.40
CA ALA A 112 -4.34 5.43 -6.23
C ALA A 112 -4.33 6.66 -5.29
N ALA A 113 -3.19 7.32 -5.16
CA ALA A 113 -3.08 8.56 -4.38
C ALA A 113 -3.88 9.72 -5.00
N ASP A 114 -3.92 9.85 -6.32
CA ASP A 114 -4.76 10.83 -7.03
C ASP A 114 -6.26 10.54 -6.90
N ALA A 115 -6.64 9.26 -6.76
CA ALA A 115 -8.02 8.80 -6.67
C ALA A 115 -8.60 8.82 -5.24
N THR A 116 -7.77 9.05 -4.21
CA THR A 116 -8.14 9.00 -2.78
C THR A 116 -8.35 10.39 -2.22
#